data_AF-A0A699W6S3-F1
#
_entry.id   AF-A0A699W6S3-F1
#
_cell.length_a   1.000
_cell.length_b   1.000
_cell.length_c   1.000
_cell.angle_alpha   90.00
_cell.angle_beta   90.00
_cell.angle_gamma   90.00
#
_symmetry.space_group_name_H-M   'P 1'
#
loop_
_entity.id
_entity.type
_entity.pdbx_description
1 polymer ?
#
loop_
_entity_poly.entity_id
_entity_poly.type
_entity_poly.pdbx_seq_one_letter_code
_entity_poly.pdbx_strand_id
1 'polypeptide(L)'
;DIFRDDPAASLLGTDALRDGVDVPGESLRLVVMEGVPWTKPTVLHAARRLAGGGPAYDDRLIRARLAQAFGRLIRRADDRGAFVMLSAAMPSRLLTAFPPGVPIVRVTLDEAVARVAARLAPGRTGAAPLSLPVALGHEAPSEA
;
A
#
# COMPACT_ATOMS: atom_id res chain seq x y z
N ASP A 1 23.07 7.63 -6.67
CA ASP A 1 24.18 7.17 -7.50
C ASP A 1 23.89 5.98 -8.39
N ILE A 2 22.76 5.27 -8.26
CA ILE A 2 22.21 4.47 -9.38
C ILE A 2 20.69 4.73 -9.49
N PHE A 3 19.95 4.64 -8.37
CA PHE A 3 18.50 4.96 -8.32
C PHE A 3 18.15 6.45 -8.42
N ARG A 4 19.15 7.32 -8.29
CA ARG A 4 18.95 8.78 -8.22
C ARG A 4 18.83 9.40 -9.61
N ASP A 5 19.49 8.77 -10.58
CA ASP A 5 19.74 9.33 -11.92
C ASP A 5 18.87 8.64 -12.99
N ASP A 6 18.21 7.52 -12.64
CA ASP A 6 17.26 6.82 -13.50
C ASP A 6 15.85 6.78 -12.89
N PRO A 7 14.90 7.59 -13.40
CA PRO A 7 13.49 7.57 -12.99
C PRO A 7 12.77 6.23 -13.21
N ALA A 8 13.33 5.32 -14.01
CA ALA A 8 12.79 3.99 -14.25
C ALA A 8 13.30 2.95 -13.24
N ALA A 9 14.23 3.32 -12.36
CA ALA A 9 14.81 2.40 -11.40
C ALA A 9 13.75 1.91 -10.40
N SER A 10 13.63 0.59 -10.25
CA SER A 10 12.74 -0.05 -9.29
C SER A 10 13.53 -0.72 -8.19
N LEU A 11 13.17 -0.44 -6.95
CA LEU A 11 13.74 -1.10 -5.78
C LEU A 11 12.82 -2.24 -5.33
N LEU A 12 13.37 -3.45 -5.26
CA LEU A 12 12.68 -4.62 -4.73
C LEU A 12 13.39 -5.13 -3.49
N GLY A 13 12.63 -5.52 -2.47
CA GLY A 13 13.18 -6.20 -1.32
C GLY A 13 12.10 -6.58 -0.31
N THR A 14 12.53 -7.32 0.70
CA THR A 14 11.65 -7.90 1.73
C THR A 14 11.41 -6.90 2.86
N ASP A 15 10.76 -7.34 3.95
CA ASP A 15 10.57 -6.52 5.16
C ASP A 15 11.87 -5.83 5.64
N ALA A 16 13.04 -6.46 5.47
CA ALA A 16 14.33 -5.89 5.87
C ALA A 16 14.74 -4.67 5.03
N LEU A 17 14.25 -4.55 3.80
CA LEU A 17 14.48 -3.40 2.93
C LEU A 17 13.63 -2.19 3.36
N ARG A 18 12.47 -2.44 4.00
CA ARG A 18 11.51 -1.42 4.46
C ARG A 18 12.07 -0.55 5.59
N ASP A 19 12.87 -1.15 6.46
CA ASP A 19 13.34 -0.53 7.70
C ASP A 19 14.56 0.39 7.48
N GLY A 20 15.29 0.23 6.37
CA GLY A 20 16.59 0.89 6.16
C GLY A 20 16.81 1.61 4.83
N VAL A 21 15.95 1.44 3.83
CA VAL A 21 16.19 2.05 2.52
C VAL A 21 15.35 3.31 2.35
N ASP A 22 15.98 4.45 2.58
CA ASP A 22 15.52 5.74 2.07
C ASP A 22 16.12 5.94 0.68
N VAL A 23 15.29 5.90 -0.37
CA VAL A 23 15.74 6.23 -1.74
C VAL A 23 15.42 7.70 -2.00
N PRO A 24 16.39 8.62 -1.85
CA PRO A 24 16.24 9.99 -2.32
C PRO A 24 16.22 10.02 -3.85
N GLY A 25 15.28 10.76 -4.44
CA GLY A 25 15.10 10.87 -5.89
C GLY A 25 13.77 11.52 -6.27
N GLU A 26 13.63 11.84 -7.56
CA GLU A 26 12.44 12.38 -8.25
C GLU A 26 11.25 11.42 -8.10
N SER A 27 10.66 11.48 -6.91
CA SER A 27 9.43 10.86 -6.42
C SER A 27 9.32 9.34 -6.63
N LEU A 28 9.33 8.59 -5.52
CA LEU A 28 8.71 7.26 -5.48
C LEU A 28 7.23 7.43 -5.85
N ARG A 29 6.86 7.15 -7.10
CA ARG A 29 5.49 7.32 -7.63
C ARG A 29 4.61 6.09 -7.44
N LEU A 30 5.22 4.95 -7.09
CA LEU A 30 4.53 3.68 -6.87
C LEU A 30 5.19 2.94 -5.72
N VAL A 31 4.38 2.54 -4.74
CA VAL A 31 4.76 1.58 -3.70
C VAL A 31 3.84 0.38 -3.83
N VAL A 32 4.42 -0.82 -3.96
CA VAL A 32 3.67 -2.08 -4.03
C VAL A 32 4.04 -2.93 -2.83
N MET A 33 3.04 -3.40 -2.10
CA MET A 33 3.18 -4.38 -1.04
C MET A 33 2.57 -5.70 -1.50
N GLU A 34 3.35 -6.76 -1.45
CA GLU A 34 2.90 -8.12 -1.81
C GLU A 34 1.87 -8.67 -0.81
N GLY A 35 1.89 -8.22 0.44
CA GLY A 35 0.94 -8.67 1.45
C GLY A 35 0.81 -7.72 2.64
N VAL A 36 -0.20 -8.00 3.48
CA VAL A 36 -0.34 -7.35 4.78
C VAL A 36 0.84 -7.76 5.66
N PRO A 37 1.54 -6.81 6.32
CA PRO A 37 2.75 -7.13 7.08
C PRO A 37 2.41 -7.66 8.48
N TRP A 38 1.80 -8.85 8.52
CA TRP A 38 1.38 -9.54 9.74
C TRP A 38 2.55 -9.69 10.73
N THR A 39 2.23 -9.67 12.02
CA THR A 39 3.25 -9.87 13.05
C THR A 39 3.65 -11.34 13.11
N LYS A 40 4.95 -11.62 13.11
CA LYS A 40 5.46 -12.99 13.28
C LYS A 40 5.25 -13.44 14.74
N PRO A 41 4.60 -14.58 14.98
CA PRO A 41 4.38 -15.08 16.34
C PRO A 41 5.70 -15.55 16.94
N THR A 42 6.09 -14.95 18.06
CA THR A 42 7.27 -15.30 18.86
C THR A 42 6.90 -15.25 20.34
N VAL A 43 7.71 -15.85 21.22
CA VAL A 43 7.48 -15.80 22.68
C VAL A 43 7.42 -14.35 23.19
N LEU A 44 8.36 -13.51 22.77
CA LEU A 44 8.38 -12.09 23.11
C LEU A 44 7.15 -11.35 22.57
N HIS A 45 6.72 -11.69 21.34
CA HIS A 45 5.51 -11.12 20.78
C HIS A 45 4.26 -11.52 21.58
N ALA A 46 4.12 -12.80 21.95
CA ALA A 46 3.00 -13.27 22.74
C ALA A 46 2.91 -12.57 24.11
N ALA A 47 4.04 -12.40 24.79
CA ALA A 47 4.13 -11.64 26.03
C ALA A 47 3.71 -10.17 25.85
N ARG A 48 4.23 -9.49 24.81
CA ARG A 48 3.86 -8.10 24.50
C ARG A 48 2.40 -7.94 24.10
N ARG A 49 1.87 -8.90 23.34
CA ARG A 49 0.47 -8.95 22.92
C ARG A 49 -0.45 -9.09 24.13
N LEU A 50 -0.11 -10.00 25.06
CA LEU A 50 -0.87 -10.16 26.30
C LEU A 50 -0.86 -8.87 27.15
N ALA A 51 0.31 -8.26 27.33
CA ALA A 51 0.44 -7.00 28.07
C ALA A 51 -0.19 -5.79 27.34
N GLY A 52 -0.25 -5.83 26.01
CA GLY A 52 -0.59 -4.69 25.15
C GLY A 52 -2.05 -4.64 24.67
N GLY A 53 -2.94 -5.47 25.24
CA GLY A 53 -4.36 -5.47 24.86
C GLY A 53 -4.71 -6.43 23.72
N GLY A 54 -3.99 -7.55 23.60
CA GLY A 54 -4.35 -8.65 22.70
C GLY A 54 -4.32 -8.25 21.22
N PRO A 55 -5.34 -8.60 20.42
CA PRO A 55 -5.39 -8.27 18.99
C PRO A 55 -5.20 -6.78 18.66
N ALA A 56 -5.58 -5.88 19.56
CA ALA A 56 -5.39 -4.44 19.36
C ALA A 56 -3.91 -4.04 19.31
N TYR A 57 -3.03 -4.77 20.00
CA TYR A 57 -1.58 -4.58 19.92
C TYR A 57 -1.07 -4.89 18.50
N ASP A 58 -1.52 -6.00 17.92
CA ASP A 58 -1.12 -6.44 16.58
C ASP A 58 -1.59 -5.43 15.53
N ASP A 59 -2.85 -5.03 15.62
CA ASP A 59 -3.44 -4.02 14.75
C ASP A 59 -2.66 -2.69 14.79
N ARG A 60 -2.21 -2.24 15.97
CA ARG A 60 -1.37 -1.02 16.09
C ARG A 60 -0.02 -1.20 15.38
N LEU A 61 0.64 -2.35 15.56
CA LEU A 61 1.92 -2.61 14.92
C LEU A 61 1.79 -2.69 13.40
N ILE A 62 0.77 -3.37 12.90
CA ILE A 62 0.52 -3.50 11.46
C ILE A 62 0.18 -2.13 10.85
N ARG A 63 -0.67 -1.33 11.52
CA ARG A 63 -0.96 0.05 11.07
C ARG A 63 0.28 0.92 11.04
N ALA A 64 1.14 0.84 12.06
CA ALA A 64 2.39 1.59 12.09
C ALA A 64 3.29 1.22 10.91
N ARG A 65 3.45 -0.07 10.61
CA ARG A 65 4.20 -0.53 9.43
C ARG A 65 3.59 0.00 8.14
N LEU A 66 2.28 -0.14 7.95
CA LEU A 66 1.57 0.35 6.76
C LEU A 66 1.75 1.86 6.58
N ALA A 67 1.59 2.64 7.65
CA ALA A 67 1.82 4.08 7.65
C ALA A 67 3.27 4.42 7.27
N GLN A 68 4.26 3.69 7.80
CA GLN A 68 5.67 3.87 7.43
C GLN A 68 5.92 3.58 5.93
N ALA A 69 5.34 2.50 5.38
CA ALA A 69 5.46 2.23 3.94
C ALA A 69 4.76 3.30 3.10
N PHE A 70 3.61 3.79 3.54
CA PHE A 70 2.91 4.88 2.88
C PHE A 70 3.72 6.19 2.91
N GLY A 71 4.40 6.48 4.02
CA GLY A 71 5.30 7.63 4.15
C GLY A 71 6.50 7.61 3.19
N ARG A 72 6.83 6.45 2.59
CA ARG A 72 7.81 6.38 1.50
C ARG A 72 7.27 6.97 0.18
N LEU A 73 5.96 6.93 -0.02
CA LEU A 73 5.27 7.47 -1.19
C LEU A 73 5.09 8.98 -1.11
N ILE A 74 4.71 9.49 0.06
CA ILE A 74 4.38 10.91 0.28
C ILE A 74 5.33 11.48 1.34
N ARG A 75 6.34 12.23 0.92
CA ARG A 75 7.37 12.86 1.76
C ARG A 75 7.24 14.39 1.79
N ARG A 76 6.75 14.99 0.70
CA ARG A 76 6.53 16.43 0.51
C ARG A 76 5.08 16.69 0.11
N ALA A 77 4.62 17.94 0.22
CA ALA A 77 3.23 18.32 -0.06
C ALA A 77 2.82 18.16 -1.53
N ASP A 78 3.79 18.19 -2.45
CA ASP A 78 3.62 18.04 -3.88
C ASP A 78 3.79 16.60 -4.38
N ASP A 79 4.19 15.67 -3.50
CA ASP A 79 4.35 14.26 -3.88
C ASP A 79 3.01 13.65 -4.29
N ARG A 80 3.04 12.89 -5.39
CA ARG A 80 1.90 12.15 -5.91
C ARG A 80 2.33 10.77 -6.35
N GLY A 81 1.53 9.77 -6.00
CA GLY A 81 1.77 8.41 -6.45
C GLY A 81 0.57 7.49 -6.26
N ALA A 82 0.84 6.19 -6.30
CA ALA A 82 -0.09 5.12 -6.00
C ALA A 82 0.51 4.17 -4.96
N PHE A 83 -0.31 3.72 -4.01
CA PHE A 83 0.03 2.67 -3.06
C PHE A 83 -0.82 1.45 -3.38
N VAL A 84 -0.18 0.33 -3.69
CA VAL A 84 -0.85 -0.91 -4.10
C VAL A 84 -0.60 -1.98 -3.06
N MET A 85 -1.66 -2.62 -2.59
CA MET A 85 -1.63 -3.77 -1.68
C MET A 85 -2.15 -4.99 -2.43
N LEU A 86 -1.28 -5.95 -2.74
CA LEU A 86 -1.60 -7.18 -3.46
C LEU A 86 -2.15 -8.26 -2.51
N SER A 87 -3.15 -7.91 -1.70
CA SER A 87 -3.70 -8.83 -0.70
C SER A 87 -5.23 -8.80 -0.65
N ALA A 88 -5.85 -9.92 -1.01
CA ALA A 88 -7.27 -10.15 -0.81
C ALA A 88 -7.67 -10.14 0.69
N ALA A 89 -6.72 -10.44 1.58
CA ALA A 89 -6.94 -10.55 3.01
C ALA A 89 -6.83 -9.21 3.77
N MET A 90 -6.69 -8.07 3.08
CA MET A 90 -6.55 -6.76 3.73
C MET A 90 -7.84 -6.36 4.48
N PRO A 91 -7.84 -6.28 5.82
CA PRO A 91 -9.04 -5.95 6.58
C PRO A 91 -9.32 -4.45 6.64
N SER A 92 -10.60 -4.06 6.66
CA SER A 92 -11.04 -2.66 6.73
C SER A 92 -10.52 -1.91 7.97
N ARG A 93 -10.44 -2.58 9.12
CA ARG A 93 -9.93 -1.99 10.39
C ARG A 93 -8.47 -1.51 10.34
N LEU A 94 -7.70 -1.97 9.36
CA LEU A 94 -6.30 -1.56 9.16
C LEU A 94 -6.18 -0.36 8.20
N LEU A 95 -7.25 0.01 7.49
CA LEU A 95 -7.24 1.13 6.55
C LEU A 95 -7.05 2.49 7.24
N THR A 96 -7.29 2.55 8.55
CA THR A 96 -6.97 3.72 9.39
C THR A 96 -5.46 3.96 9.53
N ALA A 97 -4.62 3.12 8.95
CA ALA A 97 -3.19 3.38 8.78
C ALA A 97 -2.90 4.54 7.82
N PHE A 98 -3.83 4.85 6.91
CA PHE A 98 -3.63 5.87 5.88
C PHE A 98 -4.21 7.23 6.32
N PRO A 99 -3.62 8.35 5.86
CA PRO A 99 -4.15 9.68 6.16
C PRO A 99 -5.63 9.82 5.76
N PRO A 100 -6.43 10.63 6.50
CA PRO A 100 -7.79 10.95 6.11
C PRO A 100 -7.87 11.50 4.69
N GLY A 101 -8.89 11.10 3.93
CA GLY A 101 -9.12 11.58 2.56
C GLY A 101 -8.33 10.84 1.47
N VAL A 102 -7.45 9.89 1.83
CA VAL A 102 -6.83 9.00 0.83
C VAL A 102 -7.90 8.08 0.23
N PRO A 103 -8.14 8.11 -1.10
CA PRO A 103 -9.13 7.22 -1.73
C PRO A 103 -8.61 5.78 -1.73
N ILE A 104 -9.40 4.86 -1.19
CA ILE A 104 -9.07 3.43 -1.12
C ILE A 104 -10.10 2.67 -1.95
N VAL A 105 -9.62 1.91 -2.93
CA VAL A 105 -10.44 1.14 -3.86
C VAL A 105 -9.93 -0.30 -3.90
N ARG A 106 -10.87 -1.26 -3.89
CA ARG A 106 -10.56 -2.67 -4.14
C ARG A 106 -10.88 -2.96 -5.60
N VAL A 107 -9.90 -3.53 -6.29
CA VAL A 107 -9.94 -3.77 -7.74
C VAL A 107 -9.21 -5.07 -8.04
N THR A 108 -9.44 -5.64 -9.22
CA THR A 108 -8.64 -6.78 -9.71
C THR A 108 -7.21 -6.35 -10.03
N LEU A 109 -6.30 -7.31 -10.22
CA LEU A 109 -4.92 -7.01 -10.58
C LEU A 109 -4.83 -6.26 -11.91
N ASP A 110 -5.56 -6.72 -12.94
CA ASP A 110 -5.56 -6.09 -14.27
C ASP A 110 -6.04 -4.63 -14.20
N GLU A 111 -7.08 -4.37 -13.41
CA GLU A 111 -7.58 -3.01 -13.20
C GLU A 111 -6.57 -2.14 -12.42
N ALA A 112 -5.90 -2.69 -11.42
CA ALA A 112 -4.83 -1.98 -10.72
C ALA A 112 -3.68 -1.59 -11.67
N VAL A 113 -3.26 -2.52 -12.54
CA VAL A 113 -2.23 -2.28 -13.56
C VAL A 113 -2.67 -1.15 -14.50
N ALA A 114 -3.89 -1.20 -15.03
CA ALA A 114 -4.42 -0.17 -15.92
C ALA A 114 -4.45 1.22 -15.25
N ARG A 115 -4.92 1.30 -14.00
CA ARG A 115 -5.00 2.54 -13.22
C ARG A 115 -3.61 3.12 -12.92
N VAL A 116 -2.66 2.29 -12.54
CA VAL A 116 -1.27 2.70 -12.27
C VAL A 116 -0.60 3.19 -13.54
N ALA A 117 -0.71 2.44 -14.65
CA ALA A 117 -0.15 2.83 -15.95
C ALA A 117 -0.69 4.20 -16.41
N ALA A 118 -2.00 4.41 -16.31
CA ALA A 118 -2.64 5.69 -16.67
C ALA A 118 -2.15 6.87 -15.82
N ARG A 119 -1.78 6.63 -14.55
CA ARG A 119 -1.29 7.65 -13.62
C ARG A 119 0.20 7.92 -13.75
N LEU A 120 0.98 6.92 -14.18
CA LEU A 120 2.42 7.03 -14.36
C LEU A 120 2.84 7.55 -15.74
N ALA A 121 1.95 7.46 -16.75
CA ALA A 121 2.19 7.95 -18.10
C ALA A 121 2.73 9.40 -18.10
N PRO A 122 3.91 9.66 -18.70
CA PRO A 122 4.47 11.00 -18.78
C PRO A 122 3.54 11.91 -19.63
N GLY A 123 3.07 13.02 -19.04
CA GLY A 123 2.34 14.06 -19.79
C GLY A 123 0.96 14.50 -19.30
N ARG A 124 0.45 14.09 -18.13
CA ARG A 124 -0.86 14.58 -17.60
C ARG A 124 -0.72 15.42 -16.34
N THR A 125 -0.21 16.63 -16.51
CA THR A 125 -0.45 17.73 -15.56
C THR A 125 -1.91 18.16 -15.68
N GLY A 126 -2.77 17.63 -14.80
CA GLY A 126 -4.16 18.04 -14.69
C GLY A 126 -5.13 17.21 -15.52
N ALA A 127 -5.76 16.20 -14.90
CA ALA A 127 -7.04 15.68 -15.38
C ALA A 127 -7.83 15.07 -14.22
N ALA A 128 -9.11 15.44 -14.18
CA ALA A 128 -10.12 15.03 -13.20
C ALA A 128 -10.18 13.52 -12.94
N PRO A 129 -10.69 13.07 -11.77
CA PRO A 129 -10.82 11.66 -11.48
C PRO A 129 -11.69 10.98 -12.54
N LEU A 130 -11.12 9.97 -13.21
CA LEU A 130 -11.87 9.10 -14.11
C LEU A 130 -12.75 8.19 -13.26
N SER A 131 -14.06 8.44 -13.26
CA SER A 131 -15.07 7.48 -12.85
C SER A 131 -15.11 6.38 -13.91
N LEU A 132 -14.55 5.21 -13.62
CA LEU A 132 -14.80 3.99 -14.40
C LEU A 132 -16.16 3.41 -13.98
N PRO A 133 -16.96 2.87 -14.93
CA PRO A 133 -18.22 2.24 -14.59
C PRO A 133 -17.97 0.99 -13.75
N VAL A 134 -18.65 0.90 -12.60
CA VAL A 134 -18.73 -0.32 -11.79
C VAL A 134 -19.46 -1.36 -12.63
N ALA A 135 -18.73 -2.31 -13.21
CA ALA A 135 -19.32 -3.55 -13.69
C ALA A 135 -19.64 -4.43 -12.46
N LEU A 136 -20.87 -4.32 -11.98
CA LEU A 136 -21.49 -5.32 -11.11
C LEU A 136 -21.59 -6.63 -11.90
N GLY A 137 -20.96 -7.69 -11.41
CA GLY A 137 -21.07 -8.99 -12.06
C GLY A 137 -20.19 -10.06 -11.41
N HIS A 138 -20.63 -10.60 -10.27
CA HIS A 138 -20.54 -12.03 -10.06
C HIS A 138 -21.71 -12.47 -9.18
N GLU A 139 -22.73 -13.02 -9.82
CA GLU A 139 -23.76 -13.82 -9.17
C GLU A 139 -23.07 -14.96 -8.42
N ALA A 140 -23.36 -15.08 -7.13
CA ALA A 140 -22.99 -16.25 -6.35
C ALA A 140 -23.78 -17.46 -6.88
N PRO A 141 -23.15 -18.63 -7.06
CA PRO A 141 -23.91 -19.84 -7.32
C PRO A 141 -24.73 -20.18 -6.07
N SER A 142 -26.05 -20.27 -6.29
CA SER A 142 -27.02 -20.91 -5.41
C SER A 142 -26.72 -22.41 -5.36
N GLU A 143 -26.38 -22.95 -4.19
CA GLU A 143 -26.51 -24.38 -3.91
C GLU A 143 -27.02 -24.63 -2.49
N ALA A 144 -28.11 -25.42 -2.46
CA ALA A 144 -28.76 -26.19 -1.38
C ALA A 144 -29.48 -25.44 -0.24
#